data_AF-A0A916JEU0-F1
#
_entry.id   AF-A0A916JEU0-F1
#
_cell.length_a   1.000
_cell.length_b   1.000
_cell.length_c   1.000
_cell.angle_alpha   90.00
_cell.angle_beta   90.00
_cell.angle_gamma   90.00
#
_symmetry.space_group_name_H-M   'P 1'
#
loop_
_entity.id
_entity.type
_entity.pdbx_description
1 polymer ?
#
loop_
_entity_poly.entity_id
_entity_poly.type
_entity_poly.pdbx_seq_one_letter_code
_entity_poly.pdbx_strand_id
1 'polypeptide(L)'
;MKIICFLCFAVFLFSCTKRNVLHTESILSVHPVFQDTSHNHWQGYRVKKELIPYDVNNGYVKEYLSRNLNNINSFKEEENLSRIADKIKNSKTNKYFPIKVIPLNEFGYVRLTNNKTILYGLMGNSAFIDLTNNKVYMR
;
A
#
# COMPACT_ATOMS: atom_id res chain seq x y z
N MET A 1 23.61 10.16 43.31
CA MET A 1 23.59 9.53 41.97
C MET A 1 22.21 8.96 41.64
N LYS A 2 21.18 9.80 41.43
CA LYS A 2 19.79 9.35 41.16
C LYS A 2 19.05 10.16 40.09
N ILE A 3 19.74 11.02 39.34
CA ILE A 3 19.09 11.98 38.41
C ILE A 3 19.30 11.62 36.93
N ILE A 4 20.22 10.71 36.61
CA ILE A 4 20.63 10.47 35.22
C ILE A 4 19.72 9.46 34.48
N CYS A 5 18.96 8.61 35.19
CA CYS A 5 18.10 7.62 34.54
C CYS A 5 16.77 8.18 33.98
N PHE A 6 16.38 9.41 34.32
CA PHE A 6 15.07 9.95 33.92
C PHE A 6 15.08 10.63 32.55
N LEU A 7 16.24 11.11 32.09
CA LEU A 7 16.36 11.82 30.80
C LEU A 7 16.39 10.88 29.58
N CYS A 8 16.80 9.62 29.74
CA CYS A 8 16.77 8.65 28.64
C CYS A 8 15.35 8.14 28.32
N PHE A 9 14.40 8.24 29.25
CA PHE A 9 13.01 7.82 29.00
C PHE A 9 12.21 8.87 28.22
N ALA A 10 12.57 10.15 28.35
CA ALA A 10 11.90 11.24 27.62
C ALA A 10 12.22 11.23 26.11
N VAL A 11 13.42 10.80 25.71
CA VAL A 11 13.80 10.67 24.28
C VAL A 11 13.07 9.50 23.61
N PHE A 12 12.73 8.44 24.36
CA PHE A 12 11.95 7.32 23.83
C PHE A 12 10.46 7.64 23.61
N LEU A 13 9.89 8.60 24.34
CA LEU A 13 8.49 9.01 24.18
C LEU A 13 8.28 10.02 23.03
N PHE A 14 9.35 10.63 22.50
CA PHE A 14 9.28 11.42 21.26
C PHE A 14 9.36 10.59 19.99
N SER A 15 9.52 9.26 20.10
CA SER A 15 9.04 8.34 19.06
C SER A 15 7.53 8.13 19.17
N CYS A 16 6.78 9.22 19.33
CA CYS A 16 5.50 9.37 18.66
C CYS A 16 5.81 9.22 17.18
N THR A 17 5.88 7.97 16.70
CA THR A 17 5.90 7.62 15.30
C THR A 17 4.82 8.47 14.67
N LYS A 18 5.22 9.53 13.95
CA LYS A 18 4.30 10.34 13.16
C LYS A 18 3.45 9.32 12.45
N ARG A 19 2.17 9.30 12.79
CA ARG A 19 1.18 8.41 12.19
C ARG A 19 1.19 8.86 10.74
N ASN A 20 2.05 8.25 9.92
CA ASN A 20 2.08 8.46 8.47
C ASN A 20 0.83 7.77 7.94
N VAL A 21 -0.31 8.37 8.26
CA VAL A 21 -1.60 8.12 7.63
C VAL A 21 -1.42 8.74 6.26
N LEU A 22 -1.66 7.96 5.20
CA LEU A 22 -1.74 8.54 3.87
C LEU A 22 -2.84 9.61 3.92
N HIS A 23 -2.48 10.88 3.70
CA HIS A 23 -3.49 11.93 3.58
C HIS A 23 -4.00 11.91 2.14
N THR A 24 -5.31 11.96 1.92
CA THR A 24 -5.88 11.93 0.56
C THR A 24 -5.45 13.08 -0.32
N GLU A 25 -5.26 14.26 0.26
CA GLU A 25 -4.75 15.47 -0.41
C GLU A 25 -3.28 15.33 -0.83
N SER A 26 -2.64 14.22 -0.45
CA SER A 26 -1.27 13.92 -0.87
C SER A 26 -1.18 13.10 -2.14
N ILE A 27 -2.27 12.63 -2.77
CA ILE A 27 -2.17 11.82 -3.99
C ILE A 27 -1.99 12.72 -5.23
N LEU A 28 -0.89 12.51 -5.96
CA LEU A 28 -0.59 13.20 -7.22
C LEU A 28 -1.04 12.37 -8.43
N SER A 29 -0.69 11.08 -8.46
CA SER A 29 -1.08 10.16 -9.52
C SER A 29 -1.18 8.72 -9.03
N VAL A 30 -1.93 7.90 -9.76
CA VAL A 30 -2.06 6.46 -9.51
C VAL A 30 -1.73 5.74 -10.81
N HIS A 31 -0.89 4.71 -10.73
CA HIS A 31 -0.48 3.88 -11.86
C HIS A 31 -0.81 2.42 -11.55
N PRO A 32 -2.02 1.95 -11.93
CA PRO A 32 -2.40 0.55 -11.81
C PRO A 32 -1.52 -0.30 -12.75
N VAL A 33 -0.95 -1.39 -12.21
CA VAL A 33 -0.12 -2.32 -12.98
C VAL A 33 -0.90 -3.59 -13.32
N PHE A 34 -1.75 -4.01 -12.40
CA PHE A 34 -2.69 -5.11 -12.56
C PHE A 34 -4.03 -4.67 -12.01
N GLN A 35 -5.10 -5.02 -12.72
CA GLN A 35 -6.48 -4.79 -12.30
C GLN A 35 -7.35 -5.93 -12.84
N ASP A 36 -8.02 -6.65 -11.94
CA ASP A 36 -8.91 -7.75 -12.27
C ASP A 36 -10.12 -7.75 -11.32
N THR A 37 -11.29 -7.97 -11.90
CA THR A 37 -12.57 -8.10 -11.19
C THR A 37 -12.93 -9.55 -10.88
N SER A 38 -12.16 -10.50 -11.40
CA SER A 38 -12.35 -11.93 -11.14
C SER A 38 -12.07 -12.28 -9.67
N HIS A 39 -12.77 -13.30 -9.17
CA HIS A 39 -12.61 -13.74 -7.80
C HIS A 39 -11.39 -14.66 -7.67
N ASN A 40 -10.73 -14.61 -6.51
CA ASN A 40 -9.84 -15.65 -5.98
C ASN A 40 -8.41 -15.79 -6.55
N HIS A 41 -8.08 -15.40 -7.79
CA HIS A 41 -6.71 -15.37 -8.36
C HIS A 41 -5.78 -16.54 -7.94
N TRP A 42 -6.29 -17.77 -7.79
CA TRP A 42 -5.55 -18.89 -7.18
C TRP A 42 -4.28 -19.30 -7.95
N GLN A 43 -4.20 -18.93 -9.23
CA GLN A 43 -3.05 -19.21 -10.09
C GLN A 43 -2.01 -18.07 -10.11
N GLY A 44 -2.23 -16.99 -9.36
CA GLY A 44 -1.42 -15.76 -9.41
C GLY A 44 -2.01 -14.69 -10.33
N TYR A 45 -1.26 -13.61 -10.50
CA TYR A 45 -1.63 -12.44 -11.30
C TYR A 45 -0.94 -12.49 -12.66
N ARG A 46 -1.73 -12.39 -13.73
CA ARG A 46 -1.17 -12.29 -15.08
C ARG A 46 -0.99 -10.82 -15.43
N VAL A 47 0.26 -10.37 -15.45
CA VAL A 47 0.61 -9.00 -15.84
C VAL A 47 1.31 -9.04 -17.19
N LYS A 48 0.62 -8.60 -18.24
CA LYS A 48 1.10 -8.73 -19.63
C LYS A 48 1.41 -10.21 -19.96
N LYS A 49 2.69 -10.57 -20.07
CA LYS A 49 3.17 -11.94 -20.35
C LYS A 49 3.81 -12.62 -19.13
N GLU A 50 3.87 -11.94 -17.99
CA GLU A 50 4.49 -12.44 -16.76
C GLU A 50 3.43 -12.97 -15.80
N LEU A 51 3.78 -14.04 -15.09
CA LEU A 51 2.97 -14.60 -14.01
C LEU A 51 3.60 -14.19 -12.68
N ILE A 52 2.87 -13.42 -11.89
CA ILE A 52 3.27 -13.04 -10.54
C ILE A 52 2.55 -13.99 -9.57
N PRO A 53 3.26 -14.87 -8.85
CA PRO A 53 2.63 -15.81 -7.95
C PRO A 53 1.86 -15.09 -6.84
N TYR A 54 0.79 -15.72 -6.39
CA TYR A 54 0.04 -15.26 -5.24
C TYR A 54 0.68 -15.76 -3.93
N ASP A 55 0.82 -14.88 -2.92
CA ASP A 55 1.35 -15.24 -1.61
C ASP A 55 0.76 -14.40 -0.46
N VAL A 56 0.88 -14.91 0.77
CA VAL A 56 0.24 -14.33 1.97
C VAL A 56 0.69 -12.92 2.27
N ASN A 57 1.95 -12.63 2.00
CA ASN A 57 2.56 -11.35 2.35
C ASN A 57 2.64 -10.41 1.14
N ASN A 58 2.09 -10.82 -0.01
CA ASN A 58 2.24 -10.12 -1.29
C ASN A 58 3.73 -9.85 -1.61
N GLY A 59 4.63 -10.74 -1.19
CA GLY A 59 6.07 -10.64 -1.38
C GLY A 59 6.45 -10.61 -2.86
N TYR A 60 5.83 -11.48 -3.67
CA TYR A 60 6.07 -11.49 -5.12
C TYR A 60 5.56 -10.23 -5.81
N VAL A 61 4.41 -9.71 -5.38
CA VAL A 61 3.85 -8.44 -5.88
C VAL A 61 4.79 -7.28 -5.54
N LYS A 62 5.26 -7.21 -4.29
CA LYS A 62 6.22 -6.18 -3.85
C LYS A 62 7.51 -6.24 -4.64
N GLU A 63 8.06 -7.43 -4.83
CA GLU A 63 9.27 -7.63 -5.61
C GLU A 63 9.09 -7.18 -7.07
N TYR A 64 8.01 -7.59 -7.73
CA TYR A 64 7.71 -7.18 -9.10
C TYR A 64 7.58 -5.66 -9.23
N LEU A 65 6.86 -5.02 -8.31
CA LEU A 65 6.70 -3.56 -8.29
C LEU A 65 8.03 -2.85 -8.00
N SER A 66 8.83 -3.34 -7.06
CA SER A 66 10.15 -2.76 -6.79
C SER A 66 11.09 -2.85 -7.99
N ARG A 67 11.10 -3.97 -8.71
CA ARG A 67 11.91 -4.16 -9.94
C ARG A 67 11.47 -3.23 -11.07
N ASN A 68 10.19 -2.88 -11.14
CA ASN A 68 9.61 -2.06 -12.21
C ASN A 68 9.42 -0.58 -11.84
N LEU A 69 9.89 -0.13 -10.67
CA LEU A 69 9.67 1.24 -10.17
C LEU A 69 10.21 2.31 -11.13
N ASN A 70 11.38 2.10 -11.73
CA ASN A 70 11.97 3.03 -12.69
C ASN A 70 11.14 3.13 -13.99
N ASN A 71 10.30 2.14 -14.26
CA ASN A 71 9.44 2.07 -15.43
C ASN A 71 8.00 2.51 -15.13
N ILE A 72 7.75 3.16 -13.98
CA ILE A 72 6.41 3.56 -13.54
C ILE A 72 5.64 4.35 -14.61
N ASN A 73 6.31 5.25 -15.35
CA ASN A 73 5.70 6.07 -16.41
C ASN A 73 5.26 5.25 -17.63
N SER A 74 5.71 3.99 -17.77
CA SER A 74 5.26 3.08 -18.82
C SER A 74 3.92 2.40 -18.51
N PHE A 75 3.45 2.51 -17.25
CA PHE A 75 2.12 2.04 -16.86
C PHE A 75 1.11 3.16 -17.01
N LYS A 76 -0.12 2.80 -17.41
CA LYS A 76 -1.21 3.75 -17.61
C LYS A 76 -1.47 4.49 -16.30
N GLU A 77 -1.53 5.81 -16.39
CA GLU A 77 -2.00 6.66 -15.30
C GLU A 77 -3.52 6.61 -15.22
N GLU A 78 -4.05 6.47 -14.00
CA GLU A 78 -5.48 6.47 -13.72
C GLU A 78 -6.04 7.90 -13.80
N GLU A 79 -7.09 8.08 -14.60
CA GLU A 79 -7.74 9.39 -14.79
C GLU A 79 -8.58 9.78 -13.56
N ASN A 80 -9.16 8.79 -12.87
CA ASN A 80 -10.01 9.02 -11.71
C ASN A 80 -9.30 8.74 -10.37
N LEU A 81 -8.56 9.73 -9.87
CA LEU A 81 -7.87 9.65 -8.59
C LEU A 81 -8.83 9.56 -7.39
N SER A 82 -10.09 10.00 -7.54
CA SER A 82 -11.05 10.05 -6.43
C SER A 82 -11.37 8.67 -5.86
N ARG A 83 -11.36 7.62 -6.69
CA ARG A 83 -11.58 6.22 -6.27
C ARG A 83 -10.59 5.74 -5.19
N ILE A 84 -9.30 6.04 -5.39
CA ILE A 84 -8.24 5.66 -4.44
C ILE A 84 -8.25 6.60 -3.24
N ALA A 85 -8.43 7.90 -3.48
CA ALA A 85 -8.59 8.87 -2.41
C ALA A 85 -9.74 8.49 -1.47
N ASP A 86 -10.93 8.18 -1.98
CA ASP A 86 -12.08 7.80 -1.16
C ASP A 86 -11.84 6.54 -0.33
N LYS A 87 -11.12 5.55 -0.87
CA LYS A 87 -10.71 4.35 -0.12
C LYS A 87 -9.79 4.68 1.04
N ILE A 88 -8.92 5.68 0.88
CA ILE A 88 -8.03 6.16 1.94
C ILE A 88 -8.79 7.04 2.94
N LYS A 89 -9.60 7.99 2.46
CA LYS A 89 -10.33 8.97 3.29
C LYS A 89 -11.29 8.32 4.26
N ASN A 90 -12.04 7.34 3.76
CA ASN A 90 -13.08 6.68 4.54
C ASN A 90 -12.53 5.52 5.38
N SER A 91 -11.21 5.32 5.40
CA SER A 91 -10.61 4.20 6.10
C SER A 91 -10.26 4.51 7.55
N LYS A 92 -10.46 3.53 8.42
CA LYS A 92 -9.83 3.47 9.75
C LYS A 92 -8.52 2.68 9.62
N THR A 93 -7.45 3.19 10.20
CA THR A 93 -6.18 2.44 10.28
C THR A 93 -6.34 1.28 11.25
N ASN A 94 -6.63 0.09 10.74
CA ASN A 94 -6.73 -1.12 11.53
C ASN A 94 -5.51 -2.01 11.23
N LYS A 95 -4.82 -2.45 12.29
CA LYS A 95 -3.70 -3.38 12.17
C LYS A 95 -4.27 -4.81 12.11
N TYR A 96 -4.06 -5.47 10.97
CA TYR A 96 -4.14 -6.91 10.69
C TYR A 96 -5.44 -7.68 11.06
N PHE A 97 -6.11 -8.24 10.05
CA PHE A 97 -6.91 -9.46 10.20
C PHE A 97 -6.16 -10.62 9.53
N PRO A 98 -5.74 -11.67 10.25
CA PRO A 98 -5.25 -12.89 9.64
C PRO A 98 -6.46 -13.76 9.27
N ILE A 99 -7.09 -13.47 8.14
CA ILE A 99 -7.99 -14.42 7.48
C ILE A 99 -7.20 -14.96 6.31
N LYS A 100 -7.15 -16.29 6.12
CA LYS A 100 -6.47 -16.97 5.00
C LYS A 100 -6.71 -16.18 3.71
N VAL A 101 -5.67 -15.43 3.36
CA VAL A 101 -5.33 -14.84 2.07
C VAL A 101 -6.52 -14.41 1.21
N ILE A 102 -6.80 -13.11 1.19
CA ILE A 102 -7.71 -12.51 0.19
C ILE A 102 -6.82 -11.90 -0.90
N PRO A 103 -7.00 -12.29 -2.17
CA PRO A 103 -6.13 -11.83 -3.23
C PRO A 103 -6.44 -10.38 -3.61
N LEU A 104 -5.40 -9.65 -4.02
CA LEU A 104 -5.55 -8.28 -4.52
C LEU A 104 -6.31 -8.28 -5.85
N ASN A 105 -7.35 -7.45 -5.95
CA ASN A 105 -8.04 -7.16 -7.20
C ASN A 105 -7.29 -6.12 -8.05
N GLU A 106 -6.41 -5.36 -7.42
CA GLU A 106 -5.60 -4.34 -8.08
C GLU A 106 -4.29 -4.15 -7.32
N PHE A 107 -3.20 -3.87 -8.02
CA PHE A 107 -1.97 -3.37 -7.40
C PHE A 107 -1.18 -2.50 -8.37
N GLY A 108 -0.36 -1.62 -7.82
CA GLY A 108 0.42 -0.68 -8.60
C GLY A 108 1.17 0.34 -7.75
N TYR A 109 1.29 1.55 -8.26
CA TYR A 109 1.99 2.65 -7.60
C TYR A 109 1.07 3.84 -7.38
N VAL A 110 1.24 4.52 -6.24
CA VAL A 110 0.68 5.85 -5.96
C VAL A 110 1.84 6.82 -5.81
N ARG A 111 1.85 7.89 -6.60
CA ARG A 111 2.74 9.03 -6.36
C ARG A 111 2.05 10.04 -5.48
N LEU A 112 2.79 10.56 -4.52
CA LEU A 112 2.33 11.61 -3.65
C LEU A 112 2.86 12.98 -4.09
N THR A 113 2.20 14.05 -3.64
CA THR A 113 2.56 15.46 -3.91
C THR A 113 3.94 15.84 -3.37
N ASN A 114 4.47 15.11 -2.38
CA ASN A 114 5.83 15.24 -1.88
C ASN A 114 6.87 14.39 -2.65
N ASN A 115 6.54 13.95 -3.87
CA ASN A 115 7.32 13.04 -4.72
C ASN A 115 7.60 11.65 -4.11
N LYS A 116 7.00 11.30 -2.98
CA LYS A 116 7.08 9.93 -2.45
C LYS A 116 6.24 8.99 -3.31
N THR A 117 6.80 7.85 -3.68
CA THR A 117 6.06 6.78 -4.35
C THR A 117 5.75 5.66 -3.35
N ILE A 118 4.53 5.15 -3.40
CA ILE A 118 4.04 4.09 -2.53
C ILE A 118 3.53 2.93 -3.38
N LEU A 119 3.98 1.73 -3.06
CA LEU A 119 3.47 0.50 -3.63
C LEU A 119 2.13 0.20 -2.96
N TYR A 120 1.08 -0.03 -3.76
CA TYR A 120 -0.26 -0.27 -3.23
C TYR A 120 -0.88 -1.55 -3.76
N GLY A 121 -1.81 -2.08 -2.98
CA GLY A 121 -2.78 -3.08 -3.39
C GLY A 121 -4.19 -2.70 -2.97
N LEU A 122 -5.20 -3.17 -3.70
CA LEU A 122 -6.60 -3.12 -3.30
C LEU A 122 -7.12 -4.54 -3.07
N MET A 123 -7.81 -4.71 -1.95
CA MET A 123 -8.48 -5.95 -1.60
C MET A 123 -9.98 -5.71 -1.69
N GLY A 124 -10.58 -6.18 -2.78
CA GLY A 124 -11.98 -5.91 -3.13
C GLY A 124 -12.36 -4.42 -3.03
N ASN A 125 -13.56 -4.17 -2.52
CA ASN A 125 -14.06 -2.81 -2.34
C ASN A 125 -13.72 -2.18 -0.99
N SER A 126 -13.20 -2.96 -0.05
CA SER A 126 -13.15 -2.60 1.37
C SER A 126 -11.80 -2.13 1.88
N ALA A 127 -10.68 -2.48 1.23
CA ALA A 127 -9.36 -2.11 1.75
C ALA A 127 -8.36 -1.57 0.72
N PHE A 128 -7.63 -0.55 1.14
CA PHE A 128 -6.38 -0.08 0.52
C PHE A 128 -5.19 -0.59 1.34
N ILE A 129 -4.19 -1.17 0.68
CA ILE A 129 -3.02 -1.76 1.31
C ILE A 129 -1.79 -0.97 0.84
N ASP A 130 -1.11 -0.32 1.79
CA ASP A 130 0.19 0.30 1.59
C ASP A 130 1.27 -0.77 1.77
N LEU A 131 1.71 -1.33 0.65
CA LEU A 131 2.70 -2.40 0.60
C LEU A 131 4.11 -1.91 0.96
N THR A 132 4.39 -0.61 0.80
CA THR A 132 5.66 0.00 1.19
C THR A 132 5.82 0.04 2.71
N ASN A 133 4.77 0.44 3.44
CA ASN A 133 4.81 0.59 4.89
C ASN A 133 4.13 -0.55 5.64
N ASN A 134 3.68 -1.60 4.94
CA ASN A 134 2.94 -2.75 5.47
C ASN A 134 1.73 -2.32 6.31
N LYS A 135 0.90 -1.41 5.77
CA LYS A 135 -0.31 -0.89 6.43
C LYS A 135 -1.56 -1.24 5.64
N VAL A 136 -2.65 -1.51 6.35
CA VAL A 136 -3.97 -1.76 5.77
C VAL A 136 -4.94 -0.68 6.24
N TYR A 137 -5.70 -0.17 5.29
CA TYR A 137 -6.68 0.90 5.46
C TYR A 137 -8.03 0.31 5.05
N MET A 138 -8.88 0.01 6.03
CA MET A 138 -10.21 -0.58 5.80
C MET A 138 -11.29 0.49 5.94
N ARG A 139 -12.27 0.50 5.02
CA ARG A 139 -13.47 1.33 5.07
C ARG A 139 -14.34 1.01 6.29
#